data_AF-B5SU16-F1
#
_entry.id   AF-B5SU16-F1
#
_cell.length_a   1.000
_cell.length_b   1.000
_cell.length_c   1.000
_cell.angle_alpha   90.00
_cell.angle_beta   90.00
_cell.angle_gamma   90.00
#
_symmetry.space_group_name_H-M   'P 1'
#
loop_
_entity.id
_entity.type
_entity.pdbx_description
1 polymer ?
#
loop_
_entity_poly.entity_id
_entity_poly.type
_entity_poly.pdbx_seq_one_letter_code
_entity_poly.pdbx_strand_id
1 'polypeptide(L)' 'MTEIVTDKTVEVVKNAIETADGALDLYNKYLDQVIPWQTFDETIKELSRFKQEYSQAASVLVGDIKTLLMDSQDKYFG' A
#
# COMPACT_ATOMS: atom_id res chain seq x y z
N MET A 1 5.31 -44.03 -17.95
CA MET A 1 5.63 -42.73 -18.57
C MET A 1 4.62 -41.64 -18.17
N THR A 2 3.37 -41.99 -17.89
CA THR A 2 2.29 -41.07 -17.46
C THR A 2 2.43 -40.53 -16.03
N GLU A 3 2.85 -41.33 -15.05
CA GLU A 3 3.06 -40.87 -13.66
C GLU A 3 4.16 -39.80 -13.54
N ILE A 4 5.32 -40.00 -14.20
CA ILE A 4 6.46 -39.07 -14.17
C ILE A 4 6.09 -37.70 -14.74
N VAL A 5 5.23 -37.66 -15.77
CA VAL A 5 4.74 -36.40 -16.35
C VAL A 5 3.81 -35.68 -15.39
N THR A 6 2.99 -36.44 -14.64
CA THR A 6 2.00 -35.88 -13.71
C THR A 6 2.70 -35.26 -12.49
N ASP A 7 3.72 -35.92 -11.94
CA ASP A 7 4.51 -35.39 -10.82
C ASP A 7 5.26 -34.10 -11.20
N LYS A 8 5.84 -34.08 -12.40
CA LYS A 8 6.52 -32.89 -12.94
C LYS A 8 5.54 -31.72 -13.14
N THR A 9 4.34 -32.00 -13.64
CA THR A 9 3.30 -30.97 -13.83
C THR A 9 2.82 -30.42 -12.48
N VAL A 10 2.63 -31.25 -11.47
CA VAL A 10 2.23 -30.80 -10.12
C VAL A 10 3.32 -29.94 -9.48
N GLU A 11 4.59 -30.30 -9.62
CA GLU A 11 5.73 -29.53 -9.11
C GLU A 11 5.82 -28.14 -9.77
N VAL A 12 5.65 -28.07 -11.11
CA VAL A 12 5.65 -26.80 -11.84
C VAL A 12 4.48 -25.91 -11.45
N VAL A 13 3.28 -26.48 -11.29
CA VAL A 13 2.09 -25.73 -10.88
C VAL A 13 2.23 -25.22 -9.45
N LYS A 14 2.76 -26.02 -8.52
CA LYS A 14 3.04 -25.56 -7.15
C LYS A 14 4.05 -24.43 -7.12
N ASN A 15 5.18 -24.57 -7.82
CA ASN A 15 6.18 -23.51 -7.88
C ASN A 15 5.63 -22.22 -8.50
N ALA A 16 4.78 -22.33 -9.52
CA ALA A 16 4.13 -21.16 -10.12
C ALA A 16 3.18 -20.47 -9.14
N ILE A 17 2.39 -21.24 -8.38
CA ILE A 17 1.48 -20.71 -7.35
C ILE A 17 2.28 -20.07 -6.21
N GLU A 18 3.29 -20.74 -5.67
CA GLU A 18 4.13 -20.22 -4.58
C GLU A 18 4.92 -18.97 -5.00
N THR A 19 5.36 -18.90 -6.26
CA THR A 19 6.02 -17.70 -6.79
C THR A 19 5.03 -16.54 -6.96
N ALA A 20 3.83 -16.82 -7.45
CA ALA A 20 2.77 -15.82 -7.58
C ALA A 20 2.30 -15.32 -6.21
N ASP A 21 2.14 -16.23 -5.24
CA ASP A 21 1.76 -15.91 -3.87
C ASP A 21 2.87 -15.11 -3.17
N GLY A 22 4.14 -15.50 -3.30
CA GLY A 22 5.27 -14.73 -2.76
C GLY A 22 5.39 -13.33 -3.37
N ALA A 23 5.09 -13.17 -4.66
CA ALA A 23 5.02 -11.84 -5.27
C ALA A 23 3.83 -11.03 -4.71
N LEU A 24 2.67 -11.65 -4.53
CA LEU A 24 1.49 -11.01 -3.95
C LEU A 24 1.70 -10.60 -2.49
N ASP A 25 2.35 -11.46 -1.71
CA ASP A 25 2.63 -11.26 -0.29
C ASP A 25 3.70 -10.18 -0.08
N LEU A 26 4.65 -10.01 -1.01
CA LEU A 26 5.58 -8.88 -1.02
C LEU A 26 4.86 -7.54 -1.23
N TYR A 27 3.89 -7.47 -2.13
CA TYR A 27 3.08 -6.25 -2.30
C TYR A 27 2.21 -6.00 -1.07
N ASN A 28 1.42 -7.00 -0.64
CA ASN A 28 0.49 -6.83 0.47
C ASN A 28 1.19 -6.62 1.82
N LYS A 29 2.12 -7.49 2.24
CA LYS A 29 2.74 -7.37 3.56
C LYS A 29 3.78 -6.28 3.65
N TYR A 30 4.57 -6.02 2.60
CA TYR A 30 5.61 -5.01 2.71
C TYR A 30 4.99 -3.61 2.66
N LEU A 31 4.12 -3.32 1.69
CA LEU A 31 3.54 -1.98 1.55
C LEU A 31 2.54 -1.64 2.66
N ASP A 32 1.74 -2.60 3.14
CA ASP A 32 0.84 -2.36 4.29
C ASP A 32 1.58 -2.22 5.62
N GLN A 33 2.76 -2.84 5.79
CA GLN A 33 3.53 -2.75 7.04
C GLN A 33 4.52 -1.59 7.07
N VAL A 34 5.13 -1.22 5.93
CA VAL A 34 6.12 -0.12 5.90
C VAL A 34 5.47 1.25 5.78
N ILE A 35 4.27 1.34 5.20
CA ILE A 35 3.54 2.60 5.11
C ILE A 35 2.59 2.70 6.31
N PRO A 36 2.85 3.59 7.28
CA PRO A 36 2.00 3.73 8.46
C PRO A 36 0.74 4.53 8.10
N TRP A 37 -0.17 3.92 7.33
CA TRP A 37 -1.41 4.54 6.86
C TRP A 37 -2.24 5.13 7.99
N GLN A 38 -2.28 4.46 9.15
CA GLN A 38 -2.96 4.97 10.33
C GLN A 38 -2.33 6.29 10.85
N THR A 39 -1.00 6.36 10.89
CA THR A 39 -0.28 7.58 11.30
C THR A 39 -0.50 8.72 10.30
N PHE A 40 -0.62 8.42 9.01
CA PHE A 40 -1.01 9.44 8.01
C PHE A 40 -2.41 9.98 8.26
N ASP A 41 -3.40 9.12 8.54
CA ASP A 41 -4.77 9.55 8.83
C ASP A 41 -4.85 10.41 10.11
N GLU A 42 -4.13 10.03 11.16
CA GLU A 42 -4.00 10.82 12.39
C GLU A 42 -3.34 12.18 12.13
N THR A 43 -2.25 12.19 11.35
CA THR A 43 -1.53 13.42 10.98
C THR A 43 -2.42 14.36 10.16
N ILE A 44 -3.22 13.85 9.22
CA ILE A 44 -4.17 14.65 8.43
C ILE A 44 -5.25 15.28 9.31
N LYS A 45 -5.77 14.54 10.30
CA LYS A 45 -6.74 15.06 11.28
C LYS A 45 -6.14 16.17 12.13
N GLU A 46 -4.92 15.98 12.63
CA GLU A 46 -4.19 16.98 13.43
C GLU A 46 -3.85 18.24 12.61
N LEU A 47 -3.35 18.07 11.39
CA LEU A 47 -3.06 19.17 10.46
C LEU A 47 -4.31 20.02 10.14
N SER A 48 -5.47 19.38 10.08
CA SER A 48 -6.74 20.08 9.86
C SER A 48 -7.21 20.86 11.10
N ARG A 49 -6.79 20.45 12.31
CA ARG A 49 -7.16 21.08 13.60
C ARG A 49 -6.61 22.49 13.74
N PHE A 50 -5.36 22.70 13.33
CA PHE A 50 -4.65 23.98 13.46
C PHE A 50 -4.70 24.85 12.21
N LYS A 51 -5.51 24.47 11.21
CA LYS A 51 -5.57 25.15 9.91
C LYS A 51 -5.86 26.65 10.00
N GLN A 52 -6.66 27.06 11.00
CA GLN A 52 -7.02 28.46 11.25
C GLN A 52 -5.93 29.24 12.02
N GLU A 53 -4.98 28.54 12.63
CA GLU A 53 -3.86 29.12 13.39
C GLU A 53 -2.61 29.31 12.51
N TYR A 54 -2.59 28.70 11.33
CA TYR A 54 -1.53 28.88 10.36
C TYR A 54 -1.65 30.20 9.60
N SER A 55 -0.50 30.74 9.18
CA SER A 55 -0.48 31.78 8.15
C SER A 55 -1.12 31.26 6.86
N GLN A 56 -1.64 32.15 6.03
CA GLN A 56 -2.31 31.78 4.77
C GLN A 56 -1.47 30.83 3.90
N ALA A 57 -0.15 31.07 3.81
CA ALA A 57 0.76 30.24 3.04
C ALA A 57 0.93 28.82 3.64
N ALA A 58 1.04 28.72 4.96
CA ALA A 58 1.12 27.43 5.65
C ALA A 58 -0.20 26.66 5.56
N SER A 59 -1.36 27.33 5.62
CA SER A 59 -2.66 26.69 5.43
C SER A 59 -2.86 26.12 4.02
N VAL A 60 -2.28 26.73 2.98
CA VAL A 60 -2.32 26.21 1.60
C VAL A 60 -1.44 24.95 1.49
N LEU A 61 -0.19 25.03 1.97
CA LEU A 61 0.74 23.89 1.97
C LEU A 61 0.17 22.67 2.72
N VAL A 62 -0.48 22.89 3.86
CA VAL A 62 -1.12 21.82 4.62
C VAL A 62 -2.29 21.19 3.85
N GLY A 63 -3.05 21.99 3.09
CA GLY A 63 -4.10 21.49 2.21
C GLY A 63 -3.56 20.65 1.05
N ASP A 64 -2.46 21.08 0.44
CA ASP A 64 -1.80 20.37 -0.65
C ASP A 64 -1.21 19.04 -0.17
N ILE A 65 -0.53 19.04 0.98
CA ILE A 65 0.02 17.82 1.62
C ILE A 65 -1.11 16.82 1.89
N LYS A 66 -2.24 17.28 2.47
CA LYS A 66 -3.40 16.42 2.71
C LYS A 66 -3.92 15.79 1.41
N THR A 67 -4.04 16.58 0.35
CA THR A 67 -4.56 16.11 -0.94
C THR A 67 -3.63 15.07 -1.58
N LEU A 68 -2.32 15.29 -1.53
CA LEU A 68 -1.33 14.34 -2.04
C LEU A 68 -1.31 13.03 -1.25
N LEU A 69 -1.49 13.10 0.07
CA LEU A 69 -1.58 11.89 0.91
C LEU A 69 -2.85 11.09 0.61
N MET A 70 -3.99 11.76 0.43
CA MET A 70 -5.24 11.10 0.04
C MET A 70 -5.13 10.45 -1.36
N ASP A 71 -4.55 11.15 -2.35
CA ASP A 71 -4.34 10.60 -3.70
C ASP A 71 -3.35 9.42 -3.71
N SER A 72 -2.31 9.46 -2.86
CA SER A 72 -1.38 8.35 -2.70
C SER A 72 -2.04 7.13 -2.06
N GLN A 73 -2.96 7.36 -1.13
CA GLN A 73 -3.75 6.30 -0.50
C GLN A 73 -4.73 5.68 -1.50
N ASP A 74 -5.48 6.50 -2.24
CA ASP A 74 -6.43 6.02 -3.26
C ASP A 74 -5.73 5.20 -4.35
N LYS A 75 -4.55 5.63 -4.82
CA LYS A 75 -3.76 4.86 -5.80
C LYS A 75 -3.21 3.53 -5.29
N TYR A 76 -3.06 3.40 -3.98
CA TYR A 76 -2.60 2.17 -3.36
C TYR A 76 -3.75 1.17 -3.17
N PHE A 77 -4.96 1.65 -2.86
CA PHE A 77 -6.12 0.80 -2.58
C PHE A 77 -7.09 0.60 -3.76
N GLY A 78 -7.02 1.42 -4.81
CA GLY A 78 -7.90 1.40 -6.00
C GLY A 78 -7.29 0.69 -7.21
#